data_AF-A0A9D2K0K7-F1
#
_entry.id   AF-A0A9D2K0K7-F1
#
_cell.length_a   1.000
_cell.length_b   1.000
_cell.length_c   1.000
_cell.angle_alpha   90.00
_cell.angle_beta   90.00
_cell.angle_gamma   90.00
#
_symmetry.space_group_name_H-M   'P 1'
#
loop_
_entity.id
_entity.type
_entity.pdbx_description
1 polymer ?
#
loop_
_entity_poly.entity_id
_entity_poly.type
_entity_poly.pdbx_seq_one_letter_code
_entity_poly.pdbx_strand_id
1 'polypeptide(L)'
;MNKINGYTEEEATGLIEYICSGRNAGKTLSYLFETYGKAHSRAKGSVRNYYYALLKKQDDARVKRMLEGKGLSAGVVKPFTEEETDEMLRRIFRERAKGYSVRRAIMNAAEGDEKKMLRMQNKYRNLLKKQPERLEKAAREAGMPLGSEFLQRRLEREIDALYSRIAEGLRRENEALRAELEKLRRERGE
;
A
#
# COMPACT_ATOMS: atom_id res chain seq x y z
N MET A 1 -18.81 20.99 18.55
CA MET A 1 -17.90 21.37 17.44
C MET A 1 -18.32 20.64 16.19
N ASN A 2 -18.70 21.37 15.14
CA ASN A 2 -19.04 20.79 13.84
C ASN A 2 -17.76 20.28 13.17
N LYS A 3 -17.64 18.95 13.03
CA LYS A 3 -16.51 18.31 12.37
C LYS A 3 -16.90 17.80 10.99
N ILE A 4 -16.07 18.03 9.99
CA ILE A 4 -16.14 17.43 8.66
C ILE A 4 -15.06 16.35 8.62
N ASN A 5 -15.46 15.06 8.64
CA ASN A 5 -14.54 13.91 8.60
C ASN A 5 -13.33 13.99 9.58
N GLY A 6 -13.55 14.47 10.81
CA GLY A 6 -12.52 14.55 11.85
C GLY A 6 -11.65 15.81 11.85
N TYR A 7 -11.93 16.77 10.97
CA TYR A 7 -11.38 18.13 10.98
C TYR A 7 -12.50 19.10 11.37
N THR A 8 -12.18 20.17 12.09
CA THR A 8 -13.14 21.28 12.29
C THR A 8 -13.36 22.05 10.99
N GLU A 9 -14.40 22.87 10.96
CA GLU A 9 -14.68 23.72 9.79
C GLU A 9 -13.52 24.70 9.54
N GLU A 10 -12.92 25.22 10.61
CA GLU A 10 -11.76 26.12 10.56
C GLU A 10 -10.51 25.39 10.04
N GLU A 11 -10.23 24.18 10.52
CA GLU A 11 -9.12 23.37 10.02
C GLU A 11 -9.31 22.99 8.53
N ALA A 12 -10.55 22.78 8.10
CA ALA A 12 -10.88 22.46 6.71
C ALA A 12 -10.65 23.65 5.78
N THR A 13 -11.14 24.83 6.17
CA THR A 13 -10.96 26.08 5.43
C THR A 13 -9.46 26.44 5.35
N GLY A 14 -8.76 26.41 6.48
CA GLY A 14 -7.33 26.71 6.53
C GLY A 14 -6.50 25.78 5.62
N LEU A 15 -6.82 24.49 5.58
CA LEU A 15 -6.17 23.54 4.67
C LEU A 15 -6.40 23.91 3.20
N ILE A 16 -7.64 24.24 2.82
CA ILE A 16 -7.98 24.58 1.44
C ILE A 16 -7.28 25.86 0.98
N GLU A 17 -7.25 26.89 1.84
CA GLU A 17 -6.56 28.15 1.54
C GLU A 17 -5.05 27.96 1.44
N TYR A 18 -4.46 27.17 2.35
CA TYR A 18 -3.04 26.83 2.31
C TYR A 18 -2.67 26.08 1.02
N ILE A 19 -3.49 25.12 0.60
CA ILE A 19 -3.25 24.38 -0.63
C ILE A 19 -3.44 25.26 -1.86
N CYS A 20 -4.48 26.09 -1.89
CA CYS A 20 -4.75 26.99 -3.01
C CYS A 20 -3.61 28.00 -3.22
N SER A 21 -3.18 28.67 -2.15
CA SER A 21 -2.06 29.63 -2.18
C SER A 21 -0.76 28.95 -2.58
N GLY A 22 -0.45 27.79 -1.97
CA GLY A 22 0.73 27.01 -2.30
C GLY A 22 0.78 26.54 -3.75
N ARG A 23 -0.36 26.13 -4.32
CA ARG A 23 -0.46 25.71 -5.73
C ARG A 23 -0.26 26.90 -6.67
N ASN A 24 -0.83 28.07 -6.35
CA ASN A 24 -0.61 29.30 -7.12
C ASN A 24 0.86 29.75 -7.07
N ALA A 25 1.57 29.45 -5.98
CA ALA A 25 3.01 29.66 -5.85
C ALA A 25 3.88 28.54 -6.46
N GLY A 26 3.29 27.62 -7.23
CA GLY A 26 4.02 26.54 -7.93
C GLY A 26 4.51 25.39 -7.04
N LYS A 27 4.05 25.28 -5.80
CA LYS A 27 4.43 24.18 -4.89
C LYS A 27 3.68 22.89 -5.22
N THR A 28 4.32 21.75 -4.99
CA THR A 28 3.69 20.44 -5.18
C THR A 28 2.75 20.09 -4.03
N LEU A 29 1.67 19.35 -4.31
CA LEU A 29 0.74 18.87 -3.27
C LEU A 29 1.46 18.03 -2.21
N SER A 30 2.45 17.21 -2.61
CA SER A 30 3.24 16.41 -1.67
C SER A 30 3.96 17.27 -0.64
N TYR A 31 4.56 18.38 -1.08
CA TYR A 31 5.20 19.37 -0.21
C TYR A 31 4.18 20.05 0.71
N LEU A 32 3.04 20.46 0.17
CA LEU A 32 1.99 21.16 0.92
C LEU A 32 1.36 20.26 1.99
N PHE A 33 1.10 18.98 1.71
CA PHE A 33 0.58 18.05 2.71
C PHE A 33 1.56 17.80 3.85
N GLU A 34 2.86 17.79 3.54
CA GLU A 34 3.90 17.56 4.54
C GLU A 34 4.10 18.75 5.46
N THR A 35 4.17 19.95 4.88
CA THR A 35 4.36 21.21 5.62
C THR A 35 3.13 21.55 6.45
N TYR A 36 1.93 21.41 5.90
CA TYR A 36 0.69 21.54 6.67
C TYR A 36 0.60 20.50 7.79
N GLY A 37 0.95 19.25 7.50
CA GLY A 37 0.98 18.18 8.50
C GLY A 37 1.88 18.52 9.69
N LYS A 38 3.10 19.01 9.42
CA LYS A 38 4.05 19.44 10.46
C LYS A 38 3.50 20.60 11.31
N ALA A 39 2.89 21.60 10.69
CA ALA A 39 2.35 22.77 11.39
C ALA A 39 1.14 22.45 12.29
N HIS A 40 0.33 21.45 11.92
CA HIS A 40 -0.91 21.10 12.61
C HIS A 40 -0.85 19.76 13.36
N SER A 41 0.37 19.23 13.59
CA SER A 41 0.58 17.93 14.27
C SER A 41 -0.22 16.77 13.65
N ARG A 42 -0.32 16.75 12.31
CA ARG A 42 -0.99 15.71 11.53
C ARG A 42 0.02 14.96 10.66
N ALA A 43 -0.15 13.65 10.52
CA ALA A 43 0.63 12.87 9.55
C ALA A 43 0.31 13.31 8.11
N LYS A 44 1.34 13.43 7.25
CA LYS A 44 1.23 13.77 5.81
C LYS A 44 0.14 12.97 5.09
N GLY A 45 0.09 11.66 5.34
CA GLY A 45 -0.90 10.76 4.74
C GLY A 45 -2.33 11.06 5.18
N SER A 46 -2.52 11.51 6.43
CA SER A 46 -3.82 11.89 6.98
C SER A 46 -4.34 13.17 6.31
N VAL A 47 -3.50 14.20 6.20
CA VAL A 47 -3.83 15.46 5.51
C VAL A 47 -4.20 15.20 4.05
N ARG A 48 -3.37 14.41 3.34
CA ARG A 48 -3.64 14.01 1.95
C ARG A 48 -4.99 13.29 1.81
N ASN A 49 -5.24 12.29 2.65
CA ASN A 49 -6.47 11.49 2.58
C ASN A 49 -7.69 12.36 2.87
N TYR A 50 -7.59 13.25 3.86
CA TYR A 50 -8.64 14.20 4.19
C TYR A 50 -8.92 15.16 3.03
N TYR A 51 -7.90 15.78 2.44
CA TYR A 51 -8.03 16.68 1.30
C TYR A 51 -8.80 16.04 0.14
N TYR A 52 -8.42 14.82 -0.27
CA TYR A 52 -9.13 14.13 -1.35
C TYR A 52 -10.54 13.65 -0.96
N ALA A 53 -10.78 13.36 0.32
CA ALA A 53 -12.13 13.04 0.79
C ALA A 53 -13.04 14.29 0.76
N LEU A 54 -12.48 15.46 1.11
CA LEU A 54 -13.17 16.75 1.05
C LEU A 54 -13.54 17.10 -0.39
N LEU A 55 -12.60 16.99 -1.34
CA LEU A 55 -12.86 17.25 -2.76
C LEU A 55 -13.92 16.34 -3.40
N LYS A 56 -14.18 15.17 -2.82
CA LYS A 56 -15.23 14.25 -3.26
C LYS A 56 -16.62 14.57 -2.70
N LYS A 57 -16.69 15.30 -1.59
CA LYS A 57 -17.95 15.70 -0.93
C LYS A 57 -18.47 17.04 -1.46
N GLN A 58 -18.68 17.13 -2.77
CA GLN A 58 -19.23 18.36 -3.38
C GLN A 58 -20.76 18.50 -3.19
N ASP A 59 -21.39 17.47 -2.63
CA ASP A 59 -22.79 17.41 -2.20
C ASP A 59 -23.06 18.17 -0.89
N ASP A 60 -22.05 18.35 -0.03
CA ASP A 60 -22.18 19.16 1.20
C ASP A 60 -22.04 20.66 0.86
N ALA A 61 -23.09 21.43 1.16
CA ALA A 61 -23.13 22.87 0.90
C ALA A 61 -21.99 23.66 1.58
N ARG A 62 -21.50 23.20 2.74
CA ARG A 62 -20.35 23.84 3.42
C ARG A 62 -19.07 23.65 2.63
N VAL A 63 -18.85 22.43 2.14
CA VAL A 63 -17.67 22.09 1.34
C VAL A 63 -17.70 22.82 0.00
N LYS A 64 -18.89 22.93 -0.62
CA LYS A 64 -19.07 23.69 -1.86
C LYS A 64 -18.65 25.16 -1.69
N ARG A 65 -19.08 25.81 -0.60
CA ARG A 65 -18.66 27.19 -0.28
C ARG A 65 -17.15 27.31 -0.06
N MET A 66 -16.52 26.34 0.61
CA MET A 66 -15.06 26.36 0.83
C MET A 66 -14.25 26.24 -0.47
N LEU A 67 -14.77 25.50 -1.45
CA LEU A 67 -14.09 25.23 -2.72
C LEU A 67 -14.39 26.26 -3.81
N GLU A 68 -15.42 27.08 -3.62
CA GLU A 68 -15.87 28.08 -4.59
C GLU A 68 -14.75 29.09 -4.92
N GLY A 69 -14.51 29.31 -6.20
CA GLY A 69 -13.47 30.23 -6.69
C GLY A 69 -12.01 29.75 -6.50
N LYS A 70 -11.76 28.59 -5.88
CA LYS A 70 -10.38 28.11 -5.60
C LYS A 70 -9.78 27.22 -6.71
N GLY A 71 -10.56 26.80 -7.70
CA GLY A 71 -10.07 25.98 -8.82
C GLY A 71 -9.46 24.62 -8.41
N LEU A 72 -9.82 24.13 -7.22
CA LEU A 72 -9.37 22.85 -6.69
C LEU A 72 -10.35 21.75 -7.08
N SER A 73 -9.87 20.76 -7.83
CA SER A 73 -10.65 19.58 -8.18
C SER A 73 -9.80 18.33 -7.99
N ALA A 74 -10.45 17.23 -7.61
CA ALA A 74 -9.81 15.93 -7.67
C ALA A 74 -9.84 15.49 -9.13
N GLY A 75 -8.71 15.01 -9.65
CA GLY A 75 -8.68 14.41 -10.98
C GLY A 75 -9.70 13.27 -11.07
N VAL A 76 -10.40 13.17 -12.20
CA VAL A 76 -11.36 12.09 -12.45
C VAL A 76 -10.59 10.78 -12.49
N VAL A 77 -10.80 9.94 -11.47
CA VAL A 77 -10.23 8.60 -11.46
C VAL A 77 -11.05 7.75 -12.43
N LYS A 78 -10.53 7.53 -13.64
CA LYS A 78 -11.16 6.60 -14.59
C LYS A 78 -11.12 5.19 -13.98
N PRO A 79 -12.26 4.53 -13.75
CA PRO A 79 -12.26 3.14 -13.32
C PRO A 79 -11.71 2.25 -14.43
N PHE A 80 -11.17 1.10 -14.05
CA PHE A 80 -10.88 0.06 -15.05
C PHE A 80 -12.19 -0.50 -15.56
N THR A 81 -12.36 -0.58 -16.89
CA THR A 81 -13.43 -1.40 -17.48
C THR A 81 -13.20 -2.88 -17.22
N GLU A 82 -14.19 -3.71 -17.53
CA GLU A 82 -14.07 -5.16 -17.40
C GLU A 82 -12.98 -5.70 -18.33
N GLU A 83 -12.92 -5.20 -19.56
CA GLU A 83 -11.92 -5.56 -20.56
C GLU A 83 -10.53 -5.09 -20.15
N GLU A 84 -10.39 -3.85 -19.66
CA GLU A 84 -9.13 -3.33 -19.13
C GLU A 84 -8.66 -4.15 -17.91
N THR A 85 -9.60 -4.65 -17.12
CA THR A 85 -9.31 -5.50 -15.95
C THR A 85 -8.79 -6.87 -16.39
N ASP A 86 -9.46 -7.53 -17.33
CA ASP A 86 -9.07 -8.85 -17.81
C ASP A 86 -7.72 -8.81 -18.55
N GLU A 87 -7.50 -7.78 -19.37
CA GLU A 87 -6.22 -7.57 -20.04
C GLU A 87 -5.08 -7.31 -19.03
N MET A 88 -5.34 -6.49 -18.01
CA MET A 88 -4.40 -6.27 -16.91
C MET A 88 -4.03 -7.60 -16.24
N LEU A 89 -5.01 -8.45 -15.92
CA LEU A 89 -4.76 -9.75 -15.30
C LEU A 89 -3.97 -10.68 -16.21
N ARG A 90 -4.32 -10.78 -17.49
CA ARG A 90 -3.57 -11.60 -18.48
C ARG A 90 -2.10 -11.21 -18.55
N ARG A 91 -1.81 -9.91 -18.63
CA ARG A 91 -0.43 -9.40 -18.64
C ARG A 91 0.31 -9.72 -17.36
N ILE A 92 -0.32 -9.50 -16.20
CA ILE A 92 0.27 -9.81 -14.89
C ILE A 92 0.58 -11.30 -14.81
N PHE A 93 -0.36 -12.18 -15.15
CA PHE A 93 -0.16 -13.62 -15.02
C PHE A 93 0.84 -14.19 -16.04
N ARG A 94 0.93 -13.62 -17.25
CA ARG A 94 1.99 -13.94 -18.21
C ARG A 94 3.38 -13.67 -17.63
N GLU A 95 3.56 -12.54 -16.94
CA GLU A 95 4.82 -12.23 -16.26
C GLU A 95 5.04 -13.09 -15.01
N ARG A 96 3.96 -13.45 -14.30
CA ARG A 96 4.03 -14.38 -13.15
C ARG A 96 4.46 -15.79 -13.57
N ALA A 97 4.05 -16.26 -14.74
CA ALA A 97 4.44 -17.56 -15.29
C ALA A 97 5.96 -17.65 -15.53
N LYS A 98 6.64 -16.52 -15.75
CA LYS A 98 8.10 -16.42 -15.83
C LYS A 98 8.80 -16.48 -14.46
N GLY A 99 8.07 -16.64 -13.36
CA GLY A 99 8.61 -16.68 -12.00
C GLY A 99 8.71 -15.33 -11.29
N TYR A 100 8.30 -14.22 -11.94
CA TYR A 100 8.38 -12.90 -11.32
C TYR A 100 7.42 -12.75 -10.13
N SER A 101 7.81 -11.90 -9.16
CA SER A 101 6.93 -11.49 -8.07
C SER A 101 5.74 -10.69 -8.60
N VAL A 102 4.61 -10.67 -7.87
CA VAL A 102 3.43 -9.87 -8.25
C VAL A 102 3.79 -8.41 -8.51
N ARG A 103 4.62 -7.81 -7.66
CA ARG A 103 5.06 -6.42 -7.84
C ARG A 103 5.86 -6.22 -9.13
N ARG A 104 6.81 -7.13 -9.43
CA ARG A 104 7.61 -7.05 -10.66
C ARG A 104 6.75 -7.32 -11.90
N ALA A 105 5.83 -8.27 -11.83
CA ALA A 105 4.88 -8.57 -12.90
C ALA A 105 3.97 -7.37 -13.22
N ILE A 106 3.46 -6.67 -12.21
CA ILE A 106 2.67 -5.45 -12.40
C ILE A 106 3.53 -4.33 -12.99
N MET A 107 4.79 -4.17 -12.55
CA MET A 107 5.71 -3.18 -13.12
C MET A 107 6.00 -3.45 -14.61
N ASN A 108 6.24 -4.71 -14.96
CA ASN A 108 6.46 -5.12 -16.36
C ASN A 108 5.20 -4.91 -17.20
N ALA A 109 4.02 -5.28 -16.68
CA ALA A 109 2.73 -5.10 -17.35
C ALA A 109 2.33 -3.61 -17.51
N ALA A 110 2.87 -2.74 -16.65
CA ALA A 110 2.76 -1.30 -16.75
C ALA A 110 3.79 -0.67 -17.70
N GLU A 111 4.69 -1.46 -18.29
CA GLU A 111 5.71 -1.00 -19.26
C GLU A 111 6.60 0.14 -18.70
N GLY A 112 6.83 0.13 -17.39
CA GLY A 112 7.63 1.16 -16.72
C GLY A 112 6.88 2.44 -16.33
N ASP A 113 5.60 2.59 -16.69
CA ASP A 113 4.77 3.72 -16.24
C ASP A 113 4.38 3.56 -14.76
N GLU A 114 4.97 4.40 -13.90
CA GLU A 114 4.73 4.39 -12.45
C GLU A 114 3.27 4.67 -12.07
N LYS A 115 2.58 5.56 -12.80
CA LYS A 115 1.17 5.90 -12.52
C LYS A 115 0.27 4.73 -12.90
N LYS A 116 0.52 4.11 -14.06
CA LYS A 116 -0.18 2.91 -14.51
C LYS A 116 0.08 1.74 -13.56
N MET A 117 1.32 1.54 -13.15
CA MET A 117 1.74 0.52 -12.17
C MET A 117 0.98 0.67 -10.85
N LEU A 118 0.91 1.88 -10.30
CA LEU A 118 0.18 2.14 -9.05
C LEU A 118 -1.33 1.90 -9.21
N ARG A 119 -1.92 2.28 -10.35
CA ARG A 119 -3.34 2.01 -10.64
C ARG A 119 -3.62 0.51 -10.75
N MET A 120 -2.78 -0.23 -11.48
CA MET A 120 -2.88 -1.69 -11.61
C MET A 120 -2.69 -2.39 -10.26
N GLN A 121 -1.74 -1.93 -9.44
CA GLN A 121 -1.52 -2.48 -8.10
C GLN A 121 -2.76 -2.27 -7.21
N ASN A 122 -3.35 -1.08 -7.23
CA ASN A 122 -4.57 -0.80 -6.49
C ASN A 122 -5.76 -1.65 -6.97
N LYS A 123 -5.92 -1.81 -8.29
CA LYS A 123 -6.96 -2.66 -8.88
C LYS A 123 -6.75 -4.14 -8.52
N TYR A 124 -5.53 -4.66 -8.64
CA TYR A 124 -5.18 -6.04 -8.26
C TYR A 124 -5.47 -6.31 -6.78
N ARG A 125 -5.10 -5.39 -5.88
CA ARG A 125 -5.41 -5.48 -4.44
C ARG A 125 -6.92 -5.46 -4.17
N ASN A 126 -7.67 -4.65 -4.91
CA ASN A 126 -9.13 -4.61 -4.78
C ASN A 126 -9.77 -5.92 -5.23
N LEU A 127 -9.34 -6.47 -6.37
CA LEU A 127 -9.80 -7.76 -6.88
C LEU A 127 -9.50 -8.89 -5.90
N LEU A 128 -8.29 -8.93 -5.32
CA LEU A 128 -7.95 -9.92 -4.29
C LEU A 128 -8.92 -9.92 -3.10
N LYS A 129 -9.42 -8.75 -2.73
CA LYS A 129 -10.34 -8.59 -1.59
C LYS A 129 -11.80 -8.80 -1.95
N LYS A 130 -12.21 -8.47 -3.18
CA LYS A 130 -13.61 -8.33 -3.57
C LYS A 130 -14.09 -9.32 -4.64
N GLN A 131 -13.17 -9.83 -5.47
CA GLN A 131 -13.45 -10.73 -6.59
C GLN A 131 -12.29 -11.75 -6.77
N PRO A 132 -11.94 -12.55 -5.74
CA PRO A 132 -10.87 -13.53 -5.84
C PRO A 132 -11.13 -14.60 -6.94
N GLU A 133 -12.38 -14.96 -7.17
CA GLU A 133 -12.80 -15.91 -8.20
C GLU A 133 -12.37 -15.48 -9.62
N ARG A 134 -12.41 -14.17 -9.89
CA ARG A 134 -11.94 -13.62 -11.18
C ARG A 134 -10.43 -13.74 -11.34
N LEU A 135 -9.69 -13.54 -10.25
CA LEU A 135 -8.24 -13.73 -10.23
C LEU A 135 -7.85 -15.19 -10.45
N GLU A 136 -8.58 -16.12 -9.83
CA GLU A 136 -8.37 -17.56 -10.02
C GLU A 136 -8.67 -17.99 -11.45
N LYS A 137 -9.76 -17.49 -12.04
CA LYS A 137 -10.10 -17.73 -13.45
C LYS A 137 -8.98 -17.23 -14.37
N ALA A 138 -8.54 -15.98 -14.20
CA ALA A 138 -7.47 -15.41 -15.01
C ALA A 138 -6.12 -16.13 -14.80
N ALA A 139 -5.84 -16.61 -13.60
CA ALA A 139 -4.66 -17.43 -13.31
C ALA A 139 -4.73 -18.77 -14.05
N ARG A 140 -5.89 -19.46 -14.00
CA ARG A 140 -6.12 -20.73 -14.69
C ARG A 140 -5.97 -20.59 -16.20
N GLU A 141 -6.56 -19.55 -16.78
CA GLU A 141 -6.43 -19.23 -18.21
C GLU A 141 -4.96 -18.99 -18.61
N ALA A 142 -4.15 -18.45 -17.70
CA ALA A 142 -2.73 -18.22 -17.91
C ALA A 142 -1.86 -19.47 -17.62
N GLY A 143 -2.45 -20.64 -17.37
CA GLY A 143 -1.72 -21.87 -17.03
C GLY A 143 -1.01 -21.81 -15.68
N MET A 144 -1.39 -20.87 -14.81
CA MET A 144 -0.87 -20.81 -13.45
C MET A 144 -1.58 -21.84 -12.57
N PRO A 145 -0.86 -22.54 -11.68
CA PRO A 145 -1.50 -23.41 -10.71
C PRO A 145 -2.47 -22.61 -9.83
N LEU A 146 -3.70 -23.10 -9.69
CA LEU A 146 -4.76 -22.47 -8.89
C LEU A 146 -4.31 -22.29 -7.43
N GLY A 147 -4.58 -21.13 -6.83
CA GLY A 147 -4.48 -20.90 -5.38
C GLY A 147 -5.54 -21.75 -4.65
N SER A 148 -5.36 -22.26 -3.44
CA SER A 148 -4.53 -21.93 -2.29
C SER A 148 -3.07 -22.37 -2.34
N GLU A 149 -2.75 -23.43 -3.07
CA GLU A 149 -1.48 -24.14 -2.91
C GLU A 149 -0.26 -23.27 -3.25
N PHE A 150 -0.31 -22.33 -4.18
CA PHE A 150 0.89 -21.54 -4.51
C PHE A 150 1.23 -20.48 -3.46
N LEU A 151 0.23 -19.73 -2.99
CA LEU A 151 0.41 -18.71 -1.94
C LEU A 151 0.63 -19.38 -0.59
N GLN A 152 -0.07 -20.48 -0.33
CA GLN A 152 0.11 -21.31 0.85
C GLN A 152 1.49 -21.99 0.84
N ARG A 153 1.94 -22.61 -0.27
CA ARG A 153 3.31 -23.16 -0.39
C ARG A 153 4.40 -22.10 -0.36
N ARG A 154 4.09 -20.84 -0.70
CA ARG A 154 5.06 -19.74 -0.53
C ARG A 154 5.14 -19.30 0.92
N LEU A 155 3.99 -19.19 1.59
CA LEU A 155 3.90 -18.88 3.01
C LEU A 155 4.53 -20.01 3.86
N GLU A 156 4.23 -21.28 3.56
CA GLU A 156 4.84 -22.47 4.16
C GLU A 156 6.35 -22.46 3.96
N ARG A 157 6.86 -22.23 2.74
CA ARG A 157 8.30 -22.12 2.51
C ARG A 157 8.96 -20.96 3.26
N GLU A 158 8.28 -19.81 3.38
CA GLU A 158 8.77 -18.69 4.20
C GLU A 158 8.78 -19.05 5.68
N ILE A 159 7.75 -19.73 6.18
CA ILE A 159 7.64 -20.22 7.55
C ILE A 159 8.73 -21.26 7.85
N ASP A 160 8.93 -22.26 6.99
CA ASP A 160 9.94 -23.31 7.14
C ASP A 160 11.36 -22.74 7.13
N ALA A 161 11.63 -21.75 6.27
CA ALA A 161 12.91 -21.05 6.23
C ALA A 161 13.16 -20.24 7.51
N LEU A 162 12.12 -19.61 8.08
CA LEU A 162 12.21 -18.92 9.37
C LEU A 162 12.45 -19.92 10.51
N TYR A 163 11.71 -21.03 10.55
CA TYR A 163 11.91 -22.08 11.55
C TYR A 163 13.32 -22.66 11.50
N SER A 164 13.85 -22.94 10.31
CA SER A 164 15.21 -23.46 10.15
C SER A 164 16.25 -22.47 10.69
N ARG A 165 16.08 -21.18 10.40
CA ARG A 165 16.98 -20.12 10.87
C ARG A 165 16.93 -19.94 12.40
N ILE A 166 15.73 -20.00 12.98
CA ILE A 166 15.54 -19.94 14.43
C ILE A 166 16.13 -21.18 15.10
N ALA A 167 15.92 -22.36 14.54
CA ALA A 167 16.46 -23.63 15.04
C ALA A 167 18.00 -23.65 15.00
N GLU A 168 18.62 -23.10 13.95
CA GLU A 168 20.08 -22.93 13.89
C GLU A 168 20.58 -21.95 14.96
N GLY A 169 19.89 -20.83 15.16
CA GLY A 169 20.20 -19.88 16.23
C GLY A 169 20.14 -20.53 17.61
N LEU A 170 19.05 -21.25 17.91
CA LEU A 170 18.87 -21.97 19.17
C LEU A 170 19.91 -23.07 19.40
N ARG A 171 20.32 -23.79 18.36
CA ARG A 171 21.41 -24.78 18.50
C ARG A 171 22.72 -24.13 18.89
N ARG A 172 23.10 -23.04 18.20
CA ARG A 172 24.33 -22.29 18.50
C ARG A 172 24.33 -21.72 19.91
N GLU A 173 23.19 -21.18 20.34
CA GLU A 173 23.04 -20.62 21.68
C GLU A 173 23.11 -21.72 22.76
N ASN A 174 22.49 -22.88 22.53
CA ASN A 174 22.62 -24.03 23.44
C ASN A 174 24.05 -24.58 23.50
N GLU A 175 24.75 -24.65 22.38
CA GLU A 175 26.17 -25.04 22.34
C GLU A 175 27.04 -24.06 23.14
N ALA A 176 26.81 -22.75 22.97
CA ALA A 176 27.51 -21.72 23.72
C ALA A 176 27.24 -21.82 25.23
N LEU A 177 25.97 -21.94 25.64
CA LEU A 177 25.59 -22.08 27.05
C LEU A 177 26.14 -23.37 27.67
N ARG A 178 26.18 -24.48 26.92
CA ARG A 178 26.81 -25.73 27.37
C ARG A 178 28.31 -25.56 27.58
N ALA A 179 28.99 -24.92 26.65
CA ALA A 179 30.43 -24.65 26.76
C ALA A 179 30.72 -23.72 27.96
N GLU A 180 29.88 -22.72 28.19
CA GLU A 180 30.00 -21.81 29.33
C GLU A 180 29.72 -22.51 30.67
N LEU A 181 28.69 -23.37 30.73
CA LEU A 181 28.41 -24.22 31.89
C LEU A 181 29.56 -25.20 32.19
N GLU A 182 30.17 -25.82 31.18
CA GLU A 182 31.35 -26.67 31.37
C GLU A 182 32.53 -25.88 31.91
N LYS A 183 32.75 -24.67 31.41
CA LYS A 183 33.82 -23.79 31.90
C LYS A 183 33.58 -23.41 33.37
N LEU A 184 32.36 -23.01 33.73
CA LEU A 184 32.00 -22.66 35.10
C LEU A 184 32.06 -23.86 36.06
N ARG A 185 31.71 -25.07 35.61
CA ARG A 185 31.87 -26.31 36.40
C ARG A 185 33.35 -26.61 36.68
N ARG A 186 34.20 -26.52 35.65
CA ARG A 186 35.66 -26.67 35.80
C ARG A 186 36.25 -25.64 36.76
N GLU A 187 35.77 -24.39 36.73
CA GLU A 187 36.21 -23.32 37.64
C GLU A 187 35.71 -23.52 39.09
N ARG A 188 34.57 -24.21 39.28
CA ARG A 188 34.02 -24.55 40.61
C ARG A 188 34.55 -25.85 41.22
N GLY A 189 35.29 -26.66 40.45
CA GLY A 189 35.89 -27.90 40.95
C GLY A 189 34.90 -29.06 41.14
N GLU A 190 33.77 -29.04 40.41
CA GLU A 190 32.88 -30.19 40.19
C GLU A 190 33.22 -30.90 38.86
#